data_AF-A0A2E5K1M4-F1
#
_entry.id   AF-A0A2E5K1M4-F1
#
_cell.length_a   1.000
_cell.length_b   1.000
_cell.length_c   1.000
_cell.angle_alpha   90.00
_cell.angle_beta   90.00
_cell.angle_gamma   90.00
#
_symmetry.space_group_name_H-M   'P 1'
#
loop_
_entity.id
_entity.type
_entity.pdbx_description
1 polymer ?
#
loop_
_entity_poly.entity_id
_entity_poly.type
_entity_poly.pdbx_seq_one_letter_code
_entity_poly.pdbx_strand_id
1 'polypeptide(L)'
;MNRAISWRRSKRSYINTVNRNDDSLSNSQITRKSEDDRLEMLYEEIRGMDDLNRSIILRHLDGFSYREISESLGISISNVGVLINMIKVKLIENFGEEKS
;
A
#
# COMPACT_ATOMS: atom_id res chain seq x y z
N MET A 1 -9.93 7.49 33.85
CA MET A 1 -10.11 7.59 32.38
C MET A 1 -9.00 6.79 31.71
N ASN A 2 -9.24 5.51 31.38
CA ASN A 2 -8.19 4.59 30.91
C ASN A 2 -8.21 4.48 29.39
N ARG A 3 -7.36 5.26 28.69
CA ARG A 3 -7.16 5.19 27.23
C ARG A 3 -5.94 4.33 26.88
N ALA A 4 -6.00 3.02 27.13
CA ALA A 4 -4.86 2.12 26.87
C ALA A 4 -5.17 0.85 26.06
N ILE A 5 -6.40 0.62 25.57
CA ILE A 5 -6.77 -0.68 24.96
C ILE A 5 -7.22 -0.62 23.48
N SER A 6 -7.49 0.55 22.88
CA SER A 6 -8.10 0.56 21.54
C SER A 6 -7.16 0.32 20.35
N TRP A 7 -5.83 0.39 20.51
CA TRP A 7 -4.92 0.28 19.35
C TRP A 7 -4.66 -1.17 18.87
N ARG A 8 -4.96 -2.17 19.70
CA ARG A 8 -4.68 -3.59 19.39
C ARG A 8 -5.74 -4.26 18.50
N ARG A 9 -6.85 -3.58 18.16
CA ARG A 9 -7.88 -4.09 17.22
C ARG A 9 -7.61 -3.75 15.75
N SER A 10 -6.89 -2.67 15.45
CA SER A 10 -6.70 -2.20 14.06
C SER A 10 -5.72 -3.06 13.26
N LYS A 11 -4.62 -3.54 13.88
CA LYS A 11 -3.67 -4.46 13.22
C LYS A 11 -4.29 -5.79 12.78
N ARG A 12 -5.36 -6.24 13.45
CA ARG A 12 -5.98 -7.55 13.16
C ARG A 12 -6.88 -7.54 11.92
N SER A 13 -7.36 -6.37 11.47
CA SER A 13 -8.25 -6.30 10.31
C SER A 13 -7.50 -6.18 8.98
N TYR A 14 -6.31 -5.56 8.98
CA TYR A 14 -5.46 -5.45 7.77
C TYR A 14 -4.73 -6.76 7.46
N ILE A 15 -4.25 -7.48 8.47
CA ILE A 15 -3.57 -8.77 8.29
C ILE A 15 -4.55 -9.87 7.83
N ASN A 16 -5.85 -9.74 8.13
CA ASN A 16 -6.85 -10.77 7.83
C ASN A 16 -7.28 -10.85 6.35
N THR A 17 -7.01 -9.84 5.54
CA THR A 17 -7.32 -9.89 4.09
C THR A 17 -6.26 -10.64 3.29
N VAL A 18 -5.06 -10.85 3.85
CA VAL A 18 -3.92 -11.44 3.14
C VAL A 18 -3.81 -12.96 3.36
N ASN A 19 -4.44 -13.52 4.39
CA ASN A 19 -4.22 -14.91 4.82
C ASN A 19 -5.35 -15.88 4.42
N ARG A 20 -5.80 -15.87 3.16
CA ARG A 20 -6.92 -16.73 2.72
C ARG A 20 -6.66 -17.62 1.51
N ASN A 21 -5.40 -17.80 1.10
CA ASN A 21 -5.04 -18.70 -0.01
C ASN A 21 -3.84 -19.58 0.38
N ASP A 22 -4.08 -20.59 1.22
CA ASP A 22 -3.13 -21.66 1.48
C ASP A 22 -3.78 -22.99 1.08
N ASP A 23 -3.69 -23.32 -0.22
CA ASP A 23 -3.79 -24.70 -0.69
C ASP A 23 -3.25 -24.79 -2.13
N SER A 24 -1.96 -25.15 -2.29
CA SER A 24 -1.38 -25.83 -3.47
C SER A 24 0.15 -25.72 -3.50
N LEU A 25 0.83 -26.73 -2.98
CA LEU A 25 2.30 -26.80 -2.86
C LEU A 25 3.04 -27.05 -4.19
N SER A 26 2.34 -27.18 -5.32
CA SER A 26 2.97 -27.34 -6.65
C SER A 26 2.99 -26.05 -7.49
N ASN A 27 2.12 -25.08 -7.16
CA ASN A 27 2.05 -23.78 -7.85
C ASN A 27 3.14 -22.79 -7.38
N SER A 28 3.82 -23.11 -6.28
CA SER A 28 4.64 -22.16 -5.50
C SER A 28 5.85 -21.56 -6.24
N GLN A 29 6.41 -22.25 -7.25
CA GLN A 29 7.59 -21.74 -7.99
C GLN A 29 7.20 -20.77 -9.10
N ILE A 30 6.10 -21.05 -9.81
CA ILE A 30 5.58 -20.18 -10.86
C ILE A 30 4.94 -18.93 -10.23
N THR A 31 4.21 -19.08 -9.11
CA THR A 31 3.64 -17.94 -8.38
C THR A 31 4.71 -17.03 -7.82
N ARG A 32 5.78 -17.57 -7.21
CA ARG A 32 6.88 -16.75 -6.67
C ARG A 32 7.53 -15.87 -7.73
N LYS A 33 7.82 -16.43 -8.91
CA LYS A 33 8.38 -15.64 -10.02
C LYS A 33 7.43 -14.50 -10.43
N SER A 34 6.14 -14.80 -10.55
CA SER A 34 5.13 -13.79 -10.89
C SER A 34 4.91 -12.73 -9.80
N GLU A 35 5.17 -13.07 -8.54
CA GLU A 35 5.11 -12.14 -7.41
C GLU A 35 6.31 -11.19 -7.40
N ASP A 36 7.52 -11.71 -7.66
CA ASP A 36 8.73 -10.92 -7.79
C ASP A 36 8.62 -9.94 -8.98
N ASP A 37 8.13 -10.39 -10.14
CA ASP A 37 7.93 -9.55 -11.33
C ASP A 37 6.94 -8.38 -11.04
N ARG A 38 5.82 -8.68 -10.36
CA ARG A 38 4.84 -7.65 -9.96
C ARG A 38 5.40 -6.68 -8.93
N LEU A 39 6.23 -7.16 -8.02
CA LEU A 39 6.87 -6.33 -7.01
C LEU A 39 7.87 -5.36 -7.67
N GLU A 40 8.66 -5.83 -8.63
CA GLU A 40 9.58 -5.00 -9.39
C GLU A 40 8.85 -3.89 -10.15
N MET A 41 7.77 -4.23 -10.86
CA MET A 41 6.92 -3.26 -11.55
C MET A 41 6.31 -2.22 -10.60
N LEU A 42 5.85 -2.64 -9.41
CA LEU A 42 5.33 -1.72 -8.40
C LEU A 42 6.38 -0.70 -7.97
N TYR A 43 7.60 -1.17 -7.75
CA TYR A 43 8.70 -0.27 -7.42
C TYR A 43 9.07 0.66 -8.58
N GLU A 44 9.01 0.21 -9.83
CA GLU A 44 9.21 1.09 -10.99
C GLU A 44 8.14 2.17 -11.10
N GLU A 45 6.86 1.82 -10.94
CA GLU A 45 5.78 2.80 -11.00
C GLU A 45 5.91 3.82 -9.86
N ILE A 46 6.25 3.38 -8.63
CA ILE A 46 6.51 4.29 -7.51
C ILE A 46 7.73 5.19 -7.78
N ARG A 47 8.79 4.66 -8.42
CA ARG A 47 9.96 5.45 -8.82
C ARG A 47 9.59 6.55 -9.82
N GLY A 48 8.69 6.24 -10.77
CA GLY A 48 8.21 7.16 -11.81
C GLY A 48 7.22 8.23 -11.34
N MET A 49 6.72 8.17 -10.11
CA MET A 49 5.84 9.21 -9.54
C MET A 49 6.59 10.53 -9.30
N ASP A 50 5.85 11.63 -9.30
CA ASP A 50 6.37 12.91 -8.81
C ASP A 50 6.76 12.85 -7.33
N ASP A 51 7.63 13.77 -6.92
CA ASP A 51 8.24 13.75 -5.60
C ASP A 51 7.21 13.79 -4.45
N LEU A 52 6.10 14.51 -4.64
CA LEU A 52 5.06 14.61 -3.63
C LEU A 52 4.32 13.28 -3.48
N ASN A 53 3.81 12.72 -4.58
CA ASN A 53 3.10 11.45 -4.56
C ASN A 53 3.99 10.29 -4.08
N ARG A 54 5.25 10.25 -4.53
CA ARG A 54 6.23 9.27 -4.08
C ARG A 54 6.49 9.36 -2.57
N SER A 55 6.67 10.58 -2.05
CA SER A 55 6.86 10.80 -0.61
C SER A 55 5.65 10.34 0.22
N ILE A 56 4.44 10.63 -0.25
CA ILE A 56 3.19 10.23 0.41
C ILE A 56 3.05 8.70 0.45
N ILE A 57 3.21 8.02 -0.69
CA ILE A 57 2.99 6.58 -0.77
C ILE A 57 4.05 5.80 0.01
N LEU A 58 5.33 6.19 -0.05
CA LEU A 58 6.40 5.53 0.69
C LEU A 58 6.17 5.64 2.21
N ARG A 59 5.84 6.83 2.72
CA ARG A 59 5.50 7.00 4.13
C ARG A 59 4.25 6.20 4.53
N HIS A 60 3.26 6.10 3.66
CA HIS A 60 2.09 5.28 3.93
C HIS A 60 2.47 3.79 4.07
N LEU A 61 3.37 3.29 3.21
CA LEU A 61 3.90 1.93 3.27
C LEU A 61 4.76 1.68 4.51
N ASP A 62 5.53 2.68 4.95
CA ASP A 62 6.29 2.65 6.20
C ASP A 62 5.41 2.71 7.47
N GLY A 63 4.10 2.89 7.29
CA GLY A 63 3.11 2.84 8.38
C GLY A 63 2.85 4.18 9.08
N PHE A 64 3.31 5.31 8.51
CA PHE A 64 2.98 6.63 9.04
C PHE A 64 1.46 6.90 8.92
N SER A 65 0.90 7.50 9.96
CA SER A 65 -0.49 7.95 9.97
C SER A 65 -0.68 9.15 9.03
N TYR A 66 -1.92 9.39 8.60
CA TYR A 66 -2.22 10.50 7.70
C TYR A 66 -1.89 11.86 8.35
N ARG A 67 -1.96 11.94 9.69
CA ARG A 67 -1.55 13.10 10.47
C ARG A 67 -0.05 13.35 10.36
N GLU A 68 0.78 12.34 10.60
CA GLU A 68 2.24 12.47 10.52
C GLU A 68 2.71 12.83 9.10
N ILE A 69 2.06 12.26 8.08
CA ILE A 69 2.32 12.61 6.68
C ILE A 69 1.93 14.07 6.40
N SER A 70 0.75 14.50 6.87
CA SER A 70 0.27 15.88 6.70
C SER A 70 1.19 16.91 7.35
N GLU A 71 1.65 16.63 8.57
CA GLU A 71 2.52 17.51 9.35
C GLU A 71 3.91 17.62 8.71
N SER A 72 4.45 16.51 8.19
CA SER A 72 5.76 16.50 7.54
C SER A 72 5.77 17.17 6.16
N LEU A 73 4.65 17.18 5.44
CA LEU A 73 4.58 17.68 4.06
C LEU A 73 3.87 19.03 3.93
N GLY A 74 3.30 19.57 5.03
CA GLY A 74 2.63 20.87 5.02
C GLY A 74 1.32 20.90 4.22
N ILE A 75 0.70 19.75 4.00
CA ILE A 75 -0.60 19.61 3.32
C ILE A 75 -1.68 19.16 4.30
N SER A 76 -2.96 19.33 3.96
CA SER A 76 -4.03 18.89 4.85
C SER A 76 -4.14 17.36 4.93
N ILE A 77 -4.62 16.85 6.07
CA ILE A 77 -4.91 15.42 6.27
C ILE A 77 -5.91 14.90 5.23
N SER A 78 -6.90 15.71 4.84
CA SER A 78 -7.86 15.34 3.81
C SER A 78 -7.20 15.18 2.44
N ASN A 79 -6.27 16.07 2.08
CA ASN A 79 -5.53 15.98 0.84
C ASN A 79 -4.65 14.73 0.80
N VAL A 80 -3.98 14.39 1.91
CA VAL A 80 -3.22 13.12 2.04
C VAL A 80 -4.11 11.91 1.72
N GLY A 81 -5.32 11.86 2.28
CA GLY A 81 -6.27 10.77 2.02
C GLY A 81 -6.69 10.67 0.56
N VAL A 82 -6.98 11.81 -0.09
CA VAL A 82 -7.32 11.86 -1.52
C VAL A 82 -6.15 11.39 -2.38
N LEU A 83 -4.94 11.90 -2.13
CA LEU A 83 -3.74 11.55 -2.88
C LEU A 83 -3.39 10.06 -2.74
N ILE A 84 -3.45 9.49 -1.53
CA ILE A 84 -3.25 8.06 -1.32
C ILE A 84 -4.28 7.24 -2.13
N ASN A 85 -5.54 7.67 -2.15
CA ASN A 85 -6.57 6.96 -2.90
C ASN A 85 -6.31 7.05 -4.42
N MET A 86 -5.98 8.24 -4.93
CA MET A 86 -5.64 8.45 -6.34
C MET A 86 -4.43 7.63 -6.77
N ILE A 87 -3.36 7.61 -5.96
CA ILE A 87 -2.17 6.80 -6.22
C ILE A 87 -2.54 5.32 -6.28
N LYS A 88 -3.34 4.81 -5.34
CA LYS A 88 -3.78 3.41 -5.33
C LYS A 88 -4.59 3.06 -6.58
N VAL A 89 -5.52 3.92 -6.99
CA VAL A 89 -6.30 3.73 -8.22
C VAL A 89 -5.37 3.65 -9.43
N LYS A 90 -4.44 4.61 -9.58
CA LYS A 90 -3.46 4.61 -10.68
C LYS A 90 -2.61 3.35 -10.72
N LEU A 91 -2.11 2.90 -9.55
CA LEU A 91 -1.38 1.64 -9.46
C LEU A 91 -2.24 0.49 -9.97
N ILE A 92 -3.48 0.34 -9.46
CA ILE A 92 -4.39 -0.74 -9.86
C ILE A 92 -4.71 -0.71 -11.36
N GLU A 93 -4.91 0.47 -11.94
CA GLU A 93 -5.15 0.64 -13.39
C GLU A 93 -3.95 0.13 -14.19
N ASN A 94 -2.74 0.57 -13.86
CA ASN A 94 -1.51 0.13 -14.54
C ASN A 94 -1.28 -1.39 -14.45
N PHE A 95 -1.64 -2.02 -13.32
CA PHE A 95 -1.59 -3.48 -13.17
C PHE A 95 -2.76 -4.22 -13.83
N GLY A 96 -3.88 -3.53 -14.07
CA GLY A 96 -5.07 -4.07 -14.73
C GLY A 96 -4.92 -4.14 -16.24
N GLU A 97 -4.21 -3.20 -16.85
CA GLU A 97 -4.01 -3.14 -18.31
C GLU A 97 -3.04 -4.20 -18.84
N GLU A 98 -2.15 -4.75 -18.02
CA GLU A 98 -1.25 -5.86 -18.43
C GLU A 98 -1.97 -7.20 -18.68
N LYS A 99 -3.25 -7.31 -18.35
CA LYS A 99 -4.06 -8.50 -18.63
C LYS A 99 -4.69 -8.52 -20.03
N SER A 100 -4.42 -7.54 -20.89
CA SER A 100 -5.10 -7.40 -22.19
C SER A 100 -4.21 -7.64 -23.40
#